data_AF-A0A2E5U2N5-F1
#
_entry.id   AF-A0A2E5U2N5-F1
#
_cell.length_a   1.000
_cell.length_b   1.000
_cell.length_c   1.000
_cell.angle_alpha   90.00
_cell.angle_beta   90.00
_cell.angle_gamma   90.00
#
_symmetry.space_group_name_H-M   'P 1'
#
loop_
_entity.id
_entity.type
_entity.pdbx_description
1 polymer ?
#
loop_
_entity_poly.entity_id
_entity_poly.type
_entity_poly.pdbx_seq_one_letter_code
_entity_poly.pdbx_strand_id
1 'polypeptide(L)'
;MLNIIAYIFKIVMSLVVGFLIGHDFKEKNDESIDFYSMIYCFITVSIIGVFNIKFNSNEGFVFGLIIVALIYSLSYVVNDISMENKFKLVFSIVNGAIIGVGFILYSFIAILVYLYIYQNSHIILKIFNPNTLDEKINKEDEL
;
A
#
# COMPACT_ATOMS: atom_id res chain seq x y z
N MET A 1 -4.01 25.53 -15.81
CA MET A 1 -5.21 24.66 -15.82
C MET A 1 -4.88 23.18 -15.91
N LEU A 2 -4.12 22.72 -16.92
CA LEU A 2 -3.76 21.31 -17.08
C LEU A 2 -3.09 20.67 -15.85
N ASN A 3 -2.17 21.37 -15.18
CA ASN A 3 -1.53 20.84 -13.96
C ASN A 3 -2.51 20.63 -12.80
N ILE A 4 -3.54 21.47 -12.68
CA ILE A 4 -4.58 21.34 -11.64
C ILE A 4 -5.48 20.16 -11.97
N ILE A 5 -5.86 20.00 -13.25
CA ILE A 5 -6.66 18.86 -13.71
C ILE A 5 -5.89 17.55 -13.50
N ALA A 6 -4.60 17.51 -13.84
CA ALA A 6 -3.73 16.36 -13.61
C ALA A 6 -3.59 16.05 -12.12
N TYR A 7 -3.52 17.06 -11.26
CA TYR A 7 -3.49 16.88 -9.81
C TYR A 7 -4.80 16.31 -9.26
N ILE A 8 -5.96 16.84 -9.68
CA ILE A 8 -7.27 16.28 -9.31
C ILE A 8 -7.40 14.83 -9.77
N PHE A 9 -6.92 14.51 -10.97
CA PHE A 9 -6.89 13.15 -11.47
C PHE A 9 -6.06 12.23 -10.55
N LYS A 10 -4.83 12.63 -10.17
CA LYS A 10 -4.00 11.88 -9.22
C LYS A 10 -4.71 11.62 -7.90
N ILE A 11 -5.46 12.60 -7.39
CA ILE A 11 -6.25 12.47 -6.15
C ILE A 11 -7.35 11.42 -6.31
N VAL A 12 -8.13 11.45 -7.38
CA VAL A 12 -9.17 10.43 -7.63
C VAL A 12 -8.54 9.04 -7.75
N MET A 13 -7.44 8.92 -8.49
CA MET A 13 -6.73 7.66 -8.64
C MET A 13 -6.17 7.14 -7.31
N SER A 14 -5.70 8.03 -6.43
CA SER A 14 -5.20 7.66 -5.10
C SER A 14 -6.26 6.99 -4.24
N LEU A 15 -7.51 7.46 -4.32
CA LEU A 15 -8.62 6.90 -3.56
C LEU A 15 -8.96 5.49 -4.08
N VAL A 16 -9.06 5.34 -5.41
CA VAL A 16 -9.32 4.03 -6.04
C VAL A 16 -8.20 3.03 -5.68
N VAL A 17 -6.95 3.46 -5.81
CA VAL A 17 -5.79 2.61 -5.50
C VAL A 17 -5.73 2.25 -4.01
N GLY A 18 -5.94 3.22 -3.12
CA GLY A 18 -5.97 2.96 -1.68
C GLY A 18 -7.07 1.98 -1.29
N PHE A 19 -8.25 2.08 -1.91
CA PHE A 19 -9.32 1.12 -1.72
C PHE A 19 -8.90 -0.29 -2.15
N LEU A 20 -8.37 -0.45 -3.38
CA LEU A 20 -7.95 -1.75 -3.91
C LEU A 20 -6.86 -2.44 -3.08
N ILE A 21 -5.99 -1.68 -2.41
CA ILE A 21 -4.93 -2.23 -1.56
C ILE A 21 -5.48 -2.66 -0.19
N GLY A 22 -6.40 -1.86 0.39
CA GLY A 22 -6.97 -2.15 1.71
C GLY A 22 -7.95 -3.32 1.68
N HIS A 23 -8.74 -3.39 0.60
CA HIS A 23 -9.85 -4.32 0.47
C HIS A 23 -9.39 -5.78 0.41
N ASP A 24 -9.98 -6.63 1.25
CA ASP A 24 -9.95 -8.07 0.98
C ASP A 24 -11.05 -8.44 0.03
N PHE A 25 -10.67 -9.12 -1.04
CA PHE A 25 -11.61 -9.77 -1.93
C PHE A 25 -11.97 -11.19 -1.47
N LYS A 26 -11.25 -11.76 -0.48
CA LYS A 26 -11.44 -13.15 -0.02
C LYS A 26 -12.20 -13.27 1.30
N GLU A 27 -12.06 -12.30 2.20
CA GLU A 27 -12.72 -12.29 3.52
C GLU A 27 -13.53 -11.01 3.72
N LYS A 28 -14.58 -11.08 4.55
CA LYS A 28 -15.37 -9.91 4.96
C LYS A 28 -14.49 -9.06 5.89
N ASN A 29 -13.70 -8.16 5.30
CA ASN A 29 -12.70 -7.40 6.04
C ASN A 29 -13.30 -6.32 6.95
N ASP A 30 -12.46 -5.89 7.87
CA ASP A 30 -12.65 -4.71 8.70
C ASP A 30 -12.67 -3.45 7.82
N GLU A 31 -13.87 -2.89 7.59
CA GLU A 31 -14.09 -1.69 6.76
C GLU A 31 -13.19 -0.51 7.16
N SER A 32 -12.68 -0.50 8.39
CA SER A 32 -11.73 0.50 8.86
C SER A 32 -10.41 0.47 8.08
N ILE A 33 -9.91 -0.70 7.66
CA ILE A 33 -8.66 -0.83 6.91
C ILE A 33 -8.80 -0.27 5.50
N ASP A 34 -9.92 -0.54 4.84
CA ASP A 34 -10.24 0.00 3.53
C ASP A 34 -10.21 1.54 3.58
N PHE A 35 -10.84 2.10 4.61
CA PHE A 35 -10.89 3.54 4.84
C PHE A 35 -9.52 4.14 5.17
N TYR A 36 -8.76 3.53 6.09
CA TYR A 36 -7.42 4.00 6.42
C TYR A 36 -6.50 3.95 5.20
N SER A 37 -6.55 2.87 4.43
CA SER A 37 -5.76 2.69 3.22
C SER A 37 -6.05 3.78 2.18
N MET A 38 -7.32 4.11 1.96
CA MET A 38 -7.73 5.26 1.13
C MET A 38 -7.16 6.58 1.64
N ILE A 39 -7.30 6.86 2.94
CA ILE A 39 -6.82 8.10 3.56
C ILE A 39 -5.31 8.24 3.45
N TYR A 40 -4.55 7.19 3.80
CA TYR A 40 -3.09 7.24 3.76
C TYR A 40 -2.58 7.43 2.33
N CYS A 41 -3.19 6.75 1.35
CA CYS A 41 -2.85 6.96 -0.06
C CYS A 41 -3.15 8.41 -0.50
N PHE A 42 -4.34 8.92 -0.16
CA PHE A 42 -4.77 10.29 -0.46
C PHE A 42 -3.87 11.36 0.17
N ILE A 43 -3.57 11.25 1.47
CA ILE A 43 -2.71 12.18 2.18
C ILE A 43 -1.32 12.19 1.54
N THR A 44 -0.79 11.02 1.22
CA THR A 44 0.54 10.90 0.62
C THR A 44 0.59 11.56 -0.77
N VAL A 45 -0.39 11.30 -1.63
CA VAL A 45 -0.50 11.96 -2.95
C VAL A 45 -0.66 13.47 -2.79
N SER A 46 -1.45 13.91 -1.83
CA SER A 46 -1.70 15.34 -1.61
C SER A 46 -0.42 16.06 -1.21
N ILE A 47 0.31 15.52 -0.23
CA ILE A 47 1.55 16.12 0.25
C ILE A 47 2.58 16.13 -0.89
N ILE A 48 2.83 14.98 -1.51
CA ILE A 48 3.87 14.86 -2.55
C ILE A 48 3.50 15.68 -3.79
N GLY A 49 2.22 15.70 -4.20
CA GLY A 49 1.76 16.48 -5.32
C GLY A 49 1.89 17.99 -5.09
N VAL A 50 1.60 18.49 -3.89
CA VAL A 50 1.81 19.90 -3.52
C VAL A 50 3.30 20.26 -3.54
N PHE A 51 4.15 19.39 -2.99
CA PHE A 51 5.60 19.60 -3.01
C PHE A 51 6.16 19.58 -4.43
N ASN A 52 5.69 18.67 -5.29
CA ASN A 52 6.11 18.58 -6.69
C ASN A 52 5.68 19.82 -7.52
N ILE A 53 4.57 20.46 -7.16
CA ILE A 53 4.16 21.73 -7.79
C ILE A 53 5.06 22.90 -7.34
N LYS A 54 5.56 22.86 -6.10
CA LYS A 54 6.23 24.01 -5.47
C LYS A 54 7.77 23.94 -5.50
N PHE A 55 8.34 22.74 -5.48
CA PHE A 55 9.78 22.50 -5.40
C PHE A 55 10.28 21.80 -6.67
N ASN A 56 11.44 22.24 -7.16
CA ASN A 56 12.02 21.69 -8.38
C ASN A 56 12.62 20.30 -8.10
N SER A 57 12.65 19.45 -9.13
CA SER A 57 12.89 17.98 -9.11
C SER A 57 14.16 17.44 -8.41
N ASN A 58 15.03 18.28 -7.85
CA ASN A 58 16.28 17.85 -7.17
C ASN A 58 16.13 17.56 -5.66
N GLU A 59 14.94 17.73 -5.08
CA GLU A 59 14.71 17.53 -3.64
C GLU A 59 14.23 16.10 -3.27
N GLY A 60 14.73 15.06 -3.96
CA GLY A 60 14.38 13.66 -3.70
C GLY A 60 14.50 13.25 -2.22
N PHE A 61 15.43 13.87 -1.49
CA PHE A 61 15.60 13.69 -0.05
C PHE A 61 14.39 14.13 0.79
N VAL A 62 13.74 15.24 0.42
CA VAL A 62 12.56 15.77 1.12
C VAL A 62 11.37 14.83 0.96
N PHE A 63 11.17 14.29 -0.25
CA PHE A 63 10.14 13.28 -0.50
C PHE A 63 10.35 12.00 0.32
N GLY A 64 11.61 11.55 0.43
CA GLY A 64 11.97 10.42 1.30
C GLY A 64 11.64 10.66 2.76
N LEU A 65 11.98 11.85 3.30
CA LEU A 65 11.64 12.23 4.68
C LEU A 65 10.14 12.27 4.94
N ILE A 66 9.34 12.78 3.99
CA ILE A 66 7.89 12.81 4.08
C ILE A 66 7.32 11.38 4.19
N ILE A 67 7.81 10.46 3.35
CA ILE A 67 7.38 9.05 3.38
C ILE A 67 7.73 8.41 4.72
N VAL A 68 8.95 8.60 5.22
CA VAL A 68 9.38 8.07 6.52
C VAL A 68 8.53 8.63 7.65
N ALA A 69 8.23 9.94 7.63
CA ALA A 69 7.37 10.56 8.64
C ALA A 69 5.94 9.98 8.63
N LEU A 70 5.38 9.73 7.45
CA LEU A 70 4.05 9.12 7.30
C LEU A 70 4.03 7.66 7.80
N ILE A 71 5.07 6.88 7.49
CA ILE A 71 5.20 5.49 7.98
C ILE A 71 5.40 5.45 9.50
N TYR A 72 6.18 6.39 10.05
CA TYR A 72 6.35 6.50 11.50
C TYR A 72 5.03 6.88 12.18
N SER A 73 4.30 7.85 11.62
CA SER A 73 2.97 8.24 12.10
C SER A 73 1.98 7.07 12.05
N LEU A 74 1.99 6.29 10.97
CA LEU A 74 1.21 5.06 10.85
C LEU A 74 1.53 4.08 11.98
N SER A 75 2.81 3.85 12.27
CA SER A 75 3.24 2.91 13.31
C SER A 75 2.71 3.29 14.70
N TYR A 76 2.55 4.59 14.97
CA TYR A 76 2.01 5.09 16.24
C TYR A 76 0.49 4.95 16.34
N VAL A 77 -0.23 5.24 15.26
CA VAL A 77 -1.71 5.21 15.22
C VAL A 77 -2.25 3.79 15.18
N VAL A 78 -1.47 2.86 14.64
CA VAL A 78 -1.95 1.54 14.19
C VAL A 78 -1.31 0.39 14.98
N ASN A 79 -0.96 0.64 16.26
CA ASN A 79 -0.19 -0.32 17.05
C ASN A 79 -0.90 -1.68 17.24
N ASP A 80 -2.22 -1.67 17.43
CA ASP A 80 -3.02 -2.87 17.72
C ASP A 80 -3.52 -3.63 16.48
N ILE A 81 -3.14 -3.21 15.28
CA ILE A 81 -3.56 -3.85 14.03
C ILE A 81 -2.62 -5.00 13.65
N SER A 82 -3.17 -6.03 12.99
CA SER A 82 -2.40 -7.18 12.48
C SER A 82 -1.25 -6.74 11.56
N MET A 83 -0.17 -7.53 11.54
CA MET A 83 0.98 -7.24 10.67
C MET A 83 0.60 -7.14 9.19
N GLU A 84 -0.34 -7.97 8.75
CA GLU A 84 -0.86 -7.98 7.39
C GLU A 84 -1.53 -6.65 7.02
N ASN A 85 -2.38 -6.13 7.89
CA ASN A 85 -3.03 -4.84 7.68
C ASN A 85 -2.03 -3.69 7.78
N LYS A 86 -1.00 -3.79 8.63
CA LYS A 86 0.13 -2.84 8.62
C LYS A 86 0.84 -2.81 7.26
N PHE A 87 1.08 -3.97 6.65
CA PHE A 87 1.65 -4.05 5.30
C PHE A 87 0.76 -3.40 4.24
N LYS A 88 -0.56 -3.65 4.27
CA LYS A 88 -1.52 -2.96 3.37
C LYS A 88 -1.39 -1.44 3.47
N LEU A 89 -1.36 -0.90 4.70
CA LEU A 89 -1.27 0.54 4.93
C LEU A 89 0.08 1.14 4.49
N VAL A 90 1.19 0.46 4.76
CA VAL A 90 2.51 0.88 4.26
C VAL A 90 2.53 0.85 2.73
N PHE A 91 1.98 -0.19 2.12
CA PHE A 91 1.93 -0.32 0.66
C PHE A 91 1.06 0.77 0.01
N SER A 92 0.00 1.21 0.68
CA SER A 92 -0.82 2.35 0.28
C SER A 92 -0.08 3.69 0.36
N ILE A 93 0.73 3.91 1.38
CA ILE A 93 1.61 5.08 1.46
C ILE A 93 2.60 5.07 0.27
N VAL A 94 3.26 3.93 0.02
CA VAL A 94 4.23 3.81 -1.08
C VAL A 94 3.56 4.04 -2.44
N ASN A 95 2.38 3.46 -2.69
CA ASN A 95 1.64 3.71 -3.93
C ASN A 95 1.17 5.15 -4.05
N GLY A 96 0.70 5.75 -2.96
CA GLY A 96 0.38 7.17 -2.91
C GLY A 96 1.60 8.03 -3.29
N ALA A 97 2.80 7.65 -2.87
CA ALA A 97 4.00 8.37 -3.28
C ALA A 97 4.27 8.26 -4.79
N ILE A 98 4.18 7.06 -5.35
CA ILE A 98 4.37 6.82 -6.79
C ILE A 98 3.38 7.66 -7.62
N ILE A 99 2.10 7.67 -7.23
CA ILE A 99 1.05 8.47 -7.87
C ILE A 99 1.33 9.97 -7.72
N GLY A 100 1.74 10.41 -6.53
CA GLY A 100 2.07 11.80 -6.23
C GLY A 100 3.16 12.36 -7.14
N VAL A 101 4.24 11.59 -7.35
CA VAL A 101 5.31 11.97 -8.29
C VAL A 101 4.82 12.00 -9.74
N GLY A 102 3.84 11.16 -10.09
CA GLY A 102 3.16 11.17 -11.40
C GLY A 102 3.22 9.85 -12.16
N PHE A 103 3.72 8.79 -11.53
CA PHE A 103 3.92 7.48 -12.14
C PHE A 103 2.68 6.59 -11.97
N ILE A 104 1.51 7.06 -12.41
CA ILE A 104 0.22 6.39 -12.17
C ILE A 104 0.18 4.96 -12.75
N LEU A 105 0.68 4.78 -13.98
CA LEU A 105 0.74 3.45 -14.61
C LEU A 105 1.64 2.47 -13.83
N TYR A 106 2.75 2.95 -13.28
CA TYR A 106 3.63 2.12 -12.46
C TYR A 106 2.98 1.72 -11.14
N SER A 107 2.13 2.59 -10.55
CA SER A 107 1.34 2.22 -9.37
C SER A 107 0.38 1.07 -9.70
N PHE A 108 -0.29 1.08 -10.85
CA PHE A 108 -1.14 -0.05 -11.25
C PHE A 108 -0.38 -1.35 -11.39
N ILE A 109 0.81 -1.32 -12.00
CA ILE A 109 1.67 -2.50 -12.10
C ILE A 109 2.06 -2.98 -10.70
N ALA A 110 2.45 -2.07 -9.80
CA ALA A 110 2.79 -2.41 -8.43
C ALA A 110 1.62 -3.06 -7.68
N ILE A 111 0.39 -2.57 -7.86
CA ILE A 111 -0.82 -3.16 -7.28
C ILE A 111 -1.07 -4.56 -7.84
N LEU A 112 -0.94 -4.76 -9.15
CA LEU A 112 -1.11 -6.09 -9.75
C LEU A 112 -0.10 -7.09 -9.19
N VAL A 113 1.17 -6.69 -9.07
CA VAL A 113 2.22 -7.51 -8.45
C VAL A 113 1.89 -7.79 -6.99
N TYR A 114 1.46 -6.79 -6.24
CA TYR A 114 1.06 -6.94 -4.84
C TYR A 114 -0.10 -7.90 -4.67
N LEU A 115 -1.19 -7.72 -5.43
CA LEU A 115 -2.35 -8.61 -5.37
C LEU A 115 -1.97 -10.04 -5.75
N TYR A 116 -1.12 -10.21 -6.76
CA TYR A 116 -0.61 -11.53 -7.13
C TYR A 116 0.17 -12.18 -5.99
N ILE A 117 1.12 -11.45 -5.37
CA ILE A 117 1.91 -11.96 -4.24
C ILE A 117 1.01 -12.26 -3.04
N TYR A 118 0.10 -11.35 -2.70
CA TYR A 118 -0.80 -11.45 -1.57
C TYR A 118 -1.73 -12.66 -1.70
N GLN A 119 -2.38 -12.82 -2.85
CA GLN A 119 -3.31 -13.92 -3.10
C GLN A 119 -2.61 -15.28 -3.19
N ASN A 120 -1.34 -15.32 -3.58
CA ASN A 120 -0.54 -16.55 -3.75
C ASN A 120 0.53 -16.72 -2.66
N SER A 121 0.45 -15.97 -1.56
CA SER A 121 1.45 -15.95 -0.48
C SER A 121 1.74 -17.34 0.08
N HIS A 122 0.70 -18.18 0.24
CA HIS A 122 0.83 -19.57 0.66
C HIS A 122 1.69 -20.42 -0.28
N ILE A 123 1.53 -20.26 -1.61
CA ILE A 123 2.31 -20.99 -2.61
C ILE A 123 3.76 -20.53 -2.60
N ILE A 124 3.97 -19.21 -2.51
CA ILE A 124 5.32 -18.62 -2.48
C ILE A 124 6.07 -19.10 -1.23
N LEU A 125 5.44 -19.06 -0.06
CA LEU A 125 6.04 -19.56 1.19
C LEU A 125 6.34 -21.06 1.11
N LYS A 126 5.47 -21.85 0.46
CA LYS A 126 5.70 -23.29 0.24
C LYS A 126 6.90 -23.57 -0.67
N ILE A 127 7.18 -22.72 -1.65
CA ILE A 127 8.37 -22.83 -2.51
C ILE A 127 9.66 -22.53 -1.73
N PHE A 128 9.62 -21.52 -0.86
CA PHE A 128 10.80 -21.11 -0.08
C PHE A 128 11.07 -21.99 1.13
N ASN A 129 10.04 -22.64 1.68
CA ASN A 129 10.18 -23.54 2.83
C ASN A 129 9.35 -24.82 2.64
N PRO A 130 9.77 -25.71 1.72
CA PRO A 130 8.99 -26.90 1.35
C PRO A 130 8.76 -27.85 2.53
N ASN A 131 9.67 -27.88 3.51
CA ASN A 131 9.69 -28.87 4.58
C ASN A 131 8.85 -28.51 5.81
N THR A 132 8.41 -27.26 5.97
CA THR A 132 7.67 -26.83 7.19
C THR A 132 6.16 -27.06 7.14
N LEU A 133 5.58 -27.36 5.96
CA LEU A 133 4.14 -27.59 5.80
C LEU A 133 3.74 -29.06 5.91
N ASP A 134 4.61 -29.99 5.52
CA ASP A 134 4.36 -31.43 5.64
C ASP A 134 4.29 -31.90 7.11
N GLU A 135 4.96 -31.21 8.03
CA GLU A 135 4.86 -31.48 9.47
C GLU A 135 3.54 -31.03 10.12
N LYS A 136 2.82 -30.07 9.53
CA LYS A 136 1.51 -29.64 10.06
C LYS A 136 0.36 -30.50 9.55
N ILE A 137 0.43 -30.96 8.30
CA ILE A 137 -0.60 -31.83 7.71
C ILE A 137 -0.61 -33.20 8.43
N ASN A 138 0.57 -33.77 8.71
CA ASN A 138 0.66 -35.04 9.45
C ASN A 138 0.18 -34.96 10.92
N LYS A 139 0.10 -33.77 11.51
CA LYS A 139 -0.39 -33.60 12.90
C LYS A 139 -1.91 -33.41 13.00
N GLU A 140 -2.56 -32.98 11.92
CA GLU A 140 -4.04 -32.93 11.86
C GLU A 140 -4.64 -34.31 11.55
N ASP A 141 -3.90 -35.20 10.88
CA ASP A 141 -4.33 -36.58 10.61
C ASP A 141 -4.08 -37.57 11.78
N GLU A 142 -3.38 -37.13 12.84
CA GLU A 142 -3.11 -37.92 14.07
C GLU A 142 -4.01 -37.52 15.27
N LEU A 143 -4.99 -36.63 15.09
CA LEU A 143 -5.96 -36.18 16.10
C LEU A 143 -7.39 -36.58 15.73
#